data_AF-A0A7G9BL65-F1
#
_entry.id   AF-A0A7G9BL65-F1
#
_cell.length_a   1.000
_cell.length_b   1.000
_cell.length_c   1.000
_cell.angle_alpha   90.00
_cell.angle_beta   90.00
_cell.angle_gamma   90.00
#
_symmetry.space_group_name_H-M   'P 1'
#
loop_
_entity.id
_entity.type
_entity.pdbx_description
1 polymer ?
#
loop_
_entity_poly.entity_id
_entity_poly.type
_entity_poly.pdbx_seq_one_letter_code
_entity_poly.pdbx_strand_id
1 'polypeptide(L)'
;MLRSVADVAKELDIDPSLLSKWRRNPRYNGNKVLPDNPKISPEEQELRILRKKLRETELERDILKKAIAIFSRGDGPYTGS
;
A
#
# COMPACT_ATOMS: atom_id res chain seq x y z
N MET A 1 -15.12 28.45 3.54
CA MET A 1 -13.71 28.42 3.98
C MET A 1 -13.39 26.98 4.35
N LEU A 2 -12.47 26.32 3.64
CA LEU A 2 -12.05 24.95 3.99
C LEU A 2 -11.28 25.03 5.33
N ARG A 3 -11.77 24.37 6.38
CA ARG A 3 -11.08 24.31 7.68
C ARG A 3 -9.82 23.47 7.54
N SER A 4 -8.71 23.91 8.12
CA SER A 4 -7.47 23.13 8.09
C SER A 4 -7.53 21.99 9.10
N VAL A 5 -6.71 20.95 8.90
CA VAL A 5 -6.59 19.84 9.87
C VAL A 5 -6.13 20.35 11.24
N ALA A 6 -5.31 21.40 11.26
CA ALA A 6 -4.83 22.02 12.50
C ALA A 6 -5.96 22.72 13.27
N ASP A 7 -6.87 23.40 12.57
CA ASP A 7 -8.01 24.07 13.20
C ASP A 7 -8.96 23.05 13.84
N VAL A 8 -9.24 21.96 13.12
CA VAL A 8 -10.11 20.87 13.60
C VAL A 8 -9.45 20.11 14.76
N ALA A 9 -8.14 19.88 14.70
CA ALA A 9 -7.38 19.24 15.77
C ALA A 9 -7.41 20.06 17.07
N LYS A 10 -7.31 21.39 16.94
CA LYS A 10 -7.37 22.32 18.08
C LYS A 10 -8.76 22.41 18.69
N GLU A 11 -9.82 22.37 17.87
CA GLU A 11 -11.22 22.34 18.32
C GLU A 11 -11.55 21.05 19.09
N LEU A 12 -10.97 19.93 18.66
CA LEU A 12 -11.21 18.59 19.22
C LEU A 12 -10.22 18.19 20.32
N ASP A 13 -9.25 19.05 20.66
CA ASP A 13 -8.15 18.79 21.61
C ASP A 13 -7.41 17.46 21.34
N ILE A 14 -7.15 17.17 20.07
CA ILE A 14 -6.44 15.97 19.63
C ILE A 14 -5.19 16.32 18.82
N ASP A 15 -4.22 15.41 18.83
CA ASP A 15 -3.01 15.57 18.04
C ASP A 15 -3.34 15.65 16.53
N PRO A 16 -2.89 16.68 15.80
CA PRO A 16 -3.14 16.83 14.36
C PRO A 16 -2.64 15.65 13.51
N SER A 17 -1.63 14.93 13.99
CA SER A 17 -1.09 13.73 13.35
C SER A 17 -2.07 12.57 13.42
N LEU A 18 -2.90 12.49 14.46
CA LEU A 18 -3.95 11.47 14.60
C LEU A 18 -5.05 11.67 13.55
N LEU A 19 -5.54 12.90 13.41
CA LEU A 19 -6.48 13.29 12.35
C LEU A 19 -5.90 13.02 10.96
N SER A 20 -4.62 13.32 10.75
CA SER A 20 -3.93 13.05 9.48
C SER A 20 -3.85 11.55 9.18
N LYS A 21 -3.61 10.71 10.20
CA LYS A 21 -3.61 9.24 10.07
C LYS A 21 -5.00 8.70 9.75
N TRP A 22 -6.04 9.18 10.45
CA TRP A 22 -7.42 8.77 10.18
C TRP A 22 -7.87 9.15 8.77
N ARG A 23 -7.55 10.38 8.32
CA ARG A 23 -7.86 10.84 6.96
C ARG A 23 -7.24 9.94 5.88
N ARG A 24 -6.03 9.45 6.10
CA ARG A 24 -5.31 8.54 5.19
C ARG A 24 -5.77 7.10 5.27
N ASN A 25 -6.44 6.71 6.35
CA ASN A 25 -6.79 5.32 6.58
C ASN A 25 -8.14 4.99 5.92
N PRO A 26 -8.16 4.02 4.97
CA PRO A 26 -9.38 3.65 4.23
C PRO A 26 -10.56 3.27 5.12
N ARG A 27 -10.28 2.71 6.31
CA ARG A 27 -11.29 2.34 7.30
C ARG A 27 -12.11 3.53 7.80
N TYR A 28 -11.47 4.70 7.92
CA TYR A 28 -12.10 5.89 8.51
C TYR A 28 -12.56 6.90 7.46
N ASN A 29 -12.11 6.77 6.20
CA ASN A 29 -12.52 7.65 5.11
C ASN A 29 -13.59 7.05 4.17
N GLY A 30 -14.18 5.91 4.56
CA GLY A 30 -15.23 5.24 3.78
C GLY A 30 -14.71 4.71 2.44
N ASN A 31 -13.46 4.22 2.41
CA ASN A 31 -12.75 3.80 1.19
C ASN A 31 -12.59 4.92 0.14
N LYS A 32 -12.83 6.17 0.51
CA LYS A 32 -12.60 7.31 -0.38
C LYS A 32 -11.13 7.60 -0.44
N VAL A 33 -10.59 7.56 -1.63
CA VAL A 33 -9.22 7.95 -1.92
C VAL A 33 -9.15 9.47 -1.82
N LEU A 34 -8.92 9.99 -0.60
CA LEU A 34 -8.67 11.43 -0.46
C LEU A 34 -7.32 11.75 -1.12
N PRO A 35 -7.25 12.80 -1.96
CA PRO A 35 -5.98 13.24 -2.49
C PRO A 35 -5.07 13.64 -1.33
N ASP A 36 -3.92 12.97 -1.19
CA ASP A 36 -2.89 13.34 -0.20
C ASP A 36 -2.33 14.74 -0.48
N ASN A 37 -2.49 15.20 -1.71
CA ASN A 37 -2.08 16.51 -2.18
C ASN A 37 -3.19 17.04 -3.12
N PRO A 38 -3.70 18.27 -2.94
CA PRO A 38 -4.67 18.86 -3.87
C PRO A 38 -4.15 19.03 -5.31
N LYS A 39 -2.86 18.72 -5.55
CA LYS A 39 -2.20 18.78 -6.86
C LYS A 39 -2.12 17.44 -7.60
N ILE A 40 -2.45 16.31 -6.96
CA ILE A 40 -2.42 15.00 -7.64
C ILE A 40 -3.80 14.76 -8.24
N SER A 41 -3.86 14.55 -9.55
CA SER A 41 -5.11 14.24 -10.23
C SER A 41 -5.63 12.85 -9.81
N PRO A 42 -6.95 12.60 -9.87
CA PRO A 42 -7.50 11.27 -9.62
C PRO A 42 -6.81 10.17 -10.45
N GLU A 43 -6.49 10.46 -11.72
CA GLU A 43 -5.80 9.56 -12.63
C GLU A 43 -4.39 9.22 -12.15
N GLU A 44 -3.63 10.20 -11.66
CA GLU A 44 -2.27 9.96 -11.16
C GLU A 44 -2.28 9.17 -9.84
N GLN A 45 -3.33 9.34 -9.04
CA GLN A 45 -3.53 8.52 -7.85
C GLN A 45 -3.90 7.08 -8.19
N GLU A 46 -4.78 6.87 -9.16
CA GLU A 46 -5.09 5.54 -9.69
C GLU A 46 -3.84 4.88 -10.27
N LEU A 47 -3.04 5.61 -11.05
CA LEU A 47 -1.77 5.12 -11.59
C LEU A 47 -0.79 4.70 -10.49
N ARG A 48 -0.71 5.46 -9.39
CA ARG A 48 0.09 5.08 -8.22
C ARG A 48 -0.39 3.78 -7.58
N ILE A 49 -1.71 3.62 -7.42
CA ILE A 49 -2.31 2.41 -6.86
C ILE A 49 -2.02 1.21 -7.76
N LEU A 50 -2.26 1.35 -9.07
CA LEU A 50 -2.01 0.30 -10.06
C LEU A 50 -0.53 -0.11 -10.10
N ARG A 51 0.39 0.86 -10.13
CA ARG A 51 1.84 0.59 -10.09
C ARG A 51 2.25 -0.12 -8.80
N LYS A 52 1.63 0.21 -7.66
CA LYS A 52 1.90 -0.49 -6.40
C LYS A 52 1.44 -1.95 -6.48
N LYS A 53 0.21 -2.18 -6.93
CA LYS A 53 -0.36 -3.53 -7.07
C LYS A 53 0.46 -4.38 -8.04
N LEU A 54 0.88 -3.80 -9.17
CA LEU A 54 1.72 -4.50 -10.16
C LEU A 54 3.03 -4.97 -9.54
N ARG A 55 3.73 -4.09 -8.81
CA ARG A 55 4.99 -4.46 -8.13
C ARG A 55 4.80 -5.56 -7.10
N GLU A 56 3.71 -5.51 -6.33
CA GLU A 56 3.39 -6.54 -5.33
C GLU A 56 3.15 -7.90 -6.02
N THR A 57 2.35 -7.93 -7.07
CA THR A 57 2.10 -9.16 -7.86
C THR A 57 3.36 -9.68 -8.55
N GLU A 58 4.19 -8.80 -9.12
CA GLU A 58 5.47 -9.20 -9.73
C GLU A 58 6.41 -9.82 -8.72
N LEU A 59 6.51 -9.24 -7.52
CA LEU A 59 7.32 -9.77 -6.42
C LEU A 59 6.81 -11.14 -5.97
N GLU A 60 5.50 -11.30 -5.76
CA GLU A 60 4.88 -12.58 -5.40
C GLU A 60 5.18 -13.66 -6.45
N ARG A 61 4.98 -13.33 -7.74
CA ARG A 61 5.28 -14.24 -8.85
C ARG A 61 6.75 -14.65 -8.85
N ASP A 62 7.66 -13.71 -8.62
CA ASP A 62 9.09 -13.99 -8.66
C ASP A 62 9.54 -14.83 -7.46
N ILE A 63 8.92 -14.66 -6.28
CA ILE A 63 9.11 -15.55 -5.13
C ILE A 63 8.64 -16.96 -5.47
N LEU A 64 7.45 -17.10 -6.05
CA LEU A 64 6.91 -18.42 -6.44
C LEU A 64 7.77 -19.11 -7.49
N LYS A 65 8.29 -18.37 -8.49
CA LYS A 65 9.22 -18.90 -9.48
C LYS A 65 10.51 -19.41 -8.83
N LYS A 66 11.07 -18.67 -7.88
CA LYS A 66 12.26 -19.10 -7.12
C LYS A 66 11.97 -20.38 -6.32
N ALA A 67 10.81 -20.46 -5.68
CA ALA A 67 10.39 -21.65 -4.95
C ALA A 67 10.30 -22.87 -5.88
N ILE A 68 9.61 -22.76 -7.01
CA ILE A 68 9.52 -23.83 -8.03
C ILE A 68 10.92 -24.26 -8.48
N ALA A 69 11.81 -23.31 -8.79
CA ALA A 69 13.15 -23.62 -9.25
C ALA A 69 14.01 -24.39 -8.22
N ILE A 70 13.72 -24.25 -6.92
CA ILE A 70 14.36 -25.03 -5.84
C ILE A 70 13.74 -26.42 -5.78
N PHE A 71 12.40 -26.53 -5.74
CA PHE A 71 11.71 -27.81 -5.64
C PHE A 71 11.92 -28.70 -6.87
N SER A 72 11.98 -28.13 -8.07
CA SER A 72 12.22 -28.88 -9.32
C SER A 72 13.66 -29.36 -9.49
N ARG A 73 14.62 -28.91 -8.67
CA ARG A 73 16.00 -29.43 -8.66
C ARG A 73 16.22 -30.51 -7.59
N GLY A 74 15.17 -30.89 -6.86
CA GLY A 74 15.22 -31.84 -5.73
C GLY A 74 15.51 -33.29 -6.09
N ASP A 75 15.43 -33.70 -7.36
CA ASP A 75 15.73 -35.07 -7.80
C ASP A 75 17.15 -35.17 -8.39
N GLY A 76 18.16 -34.85 -7.58
CA GLY A 76 19.53 -35.32 -7.83
C GLY A 76 19.69 -36.71 -7.20
N PRO A 77 20.24 -37.72 -7.91
CA PRO A 77 20.28 -39.08 -7.41
C PRO A 77 21.26 -39.16 -6.24
N TYR A 78 20.74 -39.15 -5.02
CA TYR A 78 21.49 -39.68 -3.87
C TYR A 78 21.48 -41.20 -3.96
N THR A 79 22.35 -41.72 -4.83
CA THR A 79 22.91 -43.07 -4.70
C THR A 79 23.88 -43.03 -3.52
N GLY A 80 23.35 -43.18 -2.31
CA GLY A 80 24.14 -43.47 -1.11
C GLY A 80 24.19 -44.97 -0.91
N SER A 81 25.41 -45.49 -0.81
CA SER A 81 25.77 -46.89 -0.50
C SER A 81 25.11 -47.45 0.76
#